data_AF-A0A4V2Y5E3-F1
#
_entry.id   AF-A0A4V2Y5E3-F1
#
_cell.length_a   1.000
_cell.length_b   1.000
_cell.length_c   1.000
_cell.angle_alpha   90.00
_cell.angle_beta   90.00
_cell.angle_gamma   90.00
#
_symmetry.space_group_name_H-M   'P 1'
#
loop_
_entity.id
_entity.type
_entity.pdbx_description
1 polymer ?
#
loop_
_entity_poly.entity_id
_entity_poly.type
_entity_poly.pdbx_seq_one_letter_code
_entity_poly.pdbx_strand_id
1 'polypeptide(L)'
;MTVGDERFAAEVFYDFSDALLFPSYFGWNWAALSDCLTDLHWLPADGYLVIVENAPRLLPDSTHDQHTLFRILARAVHHWASPLDQPEGKIVPFKVLLLCNREEEAVHLRQDITRAVHNAR
;
A
#
# COMPACT_ATOMS: atom_id res chain seq x y z
N MET A 1 19.53 11.63 16.55
CA MET A 1 18.14 11.88 16.99
C MET A 1 17.34 12.23 15.75
N THR A 2 16.91 11.19 15.03
CA THR A 2 16.24 11.27 13.72
C THR A 2 14.74 11.43 13.96
N VAL A 3 14.28 12.68 14.05
CA VAL A 3 12.85 13.02 14.25
C VAL A 3 12.09 13.09 12.90
N GLY A 4 12.75 12.75 11.79
CA GLY A 4 12.19 12.83 10.44
C GLY A 4 11.41 11.60 9.98
N ASP A 5 11.85 10.39 10.35
CA ASP A 5 11.37 9.14 9.73
C ASP A 5 9.94 8.76 10.17
N GLU A 6 9.67 8.85 11.49
CA GLU A 6 8.40 8.40 12.07
C GLU A 6 7.18 9.24 11.65
N ARG A 7 7.38 10.50 11.26
CA ARG A 7 6.27 11.41 10.90
C ARG A 7 5.64 11.04 9.56
N PHE A 8 6.46 10.69 8.56
CA PHE A 8 5.94 10.38 7.24
C PHE A 8 5.26 9.00 7.19
N ALA A 9 5.75 8.02 7.94
CA ALA A 9 5.06 6.73 8.08
C ALA A 9 3.69 6.90 8.75
N ALA A 10 3.61 7.73 9.80
CA ALA A 10 2.34 8.03 10.47
C ALA A 10 1.33 8.72 9.55
N GLU A 11 1.77 9.65 8.70
CA GLU A 11 0.92 10.28 7.68
C GLU A 11 0.37 9.25 6.69
N VAL A 12 1.21 8.32 6.19
CA VAL A 12 0.74 7.22 5.33
C VAL A 12 -0.32 6.38 6.04
N PHE A 13 -0.09 6.00 7.29
CA PHE A 13 -1.08 5.23 8.06
C PHE A 13 -2.41 5.97 8.21
N TYR A 14 -2.35 7.28 8.46
CA TYR A 14 -3.52 8.13 8.56
C TYR A 14 -4.30 8.18 7.24
N ASP A 15 -3.61 8.46 6.13
CA ASP A 15 -4.23 8.59 4.80
C ASP A 15 -4.95 7.30 4.39
N PHE A 16 -4.33 6.13 4.61
CA PHE A 16 -4.97 4.85 4.34
C PHE A 16 -6.14 4.57 5.29
N SER A 17 -5.98 4.87 6.58
CA SER A 17 -7.02 4.66 7.58
C SER A 17 -8.26 5.50 7.30
N ASP A 18 -8.08 6.76 6.91
CA ASP A 18 -9.16 7.68 6.59
C ASP A 18 -9.84 7.29 5.28
N ALA A 19 -9.06 7.06 4.21
CA ALA A 19 -9.60 6.76 2.89
C ALA A 19 -10.34 5.41 2.80
N LEU A 20 -9.89 4.40 3.56
CA LEU A 20 -10.47 3.04 3.56
C LEU A 20 -11.30 2.73 4.81
N LEU A 21 -11.59 3.76 5.61
CA LEU A 21 -12.43 3.68 6.81
C LEU A 21 -11.99 2.55 7.75
N PHE A 22 -10.69 2.47 8.03
CA PHE A 22 -10.15 1.42 8.88
C PHE A 22 -10.79 1.43 10.27
N PRO A 23 -10.92 0.26 10.92
CA PRO A 23 -11.54 0.17 12.24
C PRO A 23 -10.77 0.94 13.31
N SER A 24 -11.45 1.37 14.37
CA SER A 24 -10.85 2.13 15.47
C SER A 24 -9.74 1.39 16.23
N TYR A 25 -9.65 0.06 16.05
CA TYR A 25 -8.58 -0.78 16.61
C TYR A 25 -7.33 -0.87 15.72
N PHE A 26 -7.27 -0.10 14.63
CA PHE A 26 -6.11 -0.06 13.74
C PHE A 26 -4.81 0.21 14.51
N GLY A 27 -3.80 -0.62 14.27
CA GLY A 27 -2.59 -0.70 15.08
C GLY A 27 -1.48 0.32 14.78
N TRP A 28 -1.69 1.23 13.82
CA TRP A 28 -0.74 2.31 13.46
C TRP A 28 0.70 1.85 13.18
N ASN A 29 0.83 0.74 12.44
CA ASN A 29 2.11 0.19 12.03
C ASN A 29 1.99 -0.56 10.69
N TRP A 30 3.14 -0.87 10.08
CA TRP A 30 3.21 -1.55 8.78
C TRP A 30 2.50 -2.92 8.75
N ALA A 31 2.56 -3.69 9.84
CA ALA A 31 1.88 -4.99 9.91
C ALA A 31 0.35 -4.80 9.93
N ALA A 32 -0.15 -3.87 10.75
CA ALA A 32 -1.57 -3.53 10.81
C ALA A 32 -2.10 -3.01 9.47
N LEU A 33 -1.30 -2.19 8.75
CA LEU A 33 -1.65 -1.75 7.39
C LEU A 33 -1.75 -2.93 6.43
N SER A 34 -0.79 -3.86 6.48
CA SER A 34 -0.82 -5.07 5.66
C SER A 34 -2.06 -5.91 5.92
N ASP A 35 -2.43 -6.10 7.19
CA ASP A 35 -3.58 -6.91 7.57
C ASP A 35 -4.88 -6.27 7.09
N CYS A 36 -5.05 -4.96 7.30
CA CYS A 36 -6.25 -4.24 6.87
C CYS A 36 -6.40 -4.18 5.35
N LEU A 37 -5.30 -4.07 4.58
CA LEU A 37 -5.39 -4.07 3.12
C LEU A 37 -5.70 -5.45 2.54
N THR A 38 -5.49 -6.52 3.30
CA THR A 38 -5.88 -7.88 2.92
C THR A 38 -7.25 -8.30 3.45
N ASP A 39 -7.80 -7.58 4.42
CA ASP A 39 -9.12 -7.84 4.99
C ASP A 39 -9.92 -6.54 5.07
N LEU A 40 -10.79 -6.30 4.09
CA LEU A 40 -11.65 -5.12 3.99
C LEU A 40 -13.12 -5.47 4.24
N HIS A 41 -13.40 -6.45 5.13
CA HIS A 41 -14.77 -6.92 5.36
C HIS A 41 -15.75 -5.82 5.83
N TRP A 42 -15.27 -4.74 6.44
CA TRP A 42 -16.08 -3.59 6.86
C TRP A 42 -16.46 -2.64 5.71
N LEU A 43 -15.78 -2.73 4.56
CA LEU A 43 -15.99 -1.87 3.40
C LEU A 43 -16.28 -2.72 2.14
N PRO A 44 -17.36 -3.52 2.11
CA PRO A 44 -17.62 -4.43 1.00
C PRO A 44 -17.83 -3.68 -0.33
N ALA A 45 -17.11 -4.12 -1.37
CA ALA A 45 -17.22 -3.58 -2.72
C ALA A 45 -17.03 -4.67 -3.78
N ASP A 46 -17.45 -4.40 -5.02
CA ASP A 46 -17.16 -5.27 -6.17
C ASP A 46 -15.72 -5.14 -6.70
N GLY A 47 -14.95 -4.20 -6.16
CA GLY A 47 -13.55 -3.98 -6.45
C GLY A 47 -13.00 -2.74 -5.75
N TYR A 48 -11.69 -2.72 -5.53
CA TYR A 48 -10.98 -1.61 -4.89
C TYR A 48 -9.93 -1.03 -5.84
N LEU A 49 -9.86 0.30 -5.88
CA LEU A 49 -8.80 1.03 -6.58
C LEU A 49 -8.18 2.03 -5.62
N VAL A 50 -6.94 1.78 -5.23
CA VAL A 50 -6.12 2.75 -4.49
C VAL A 50 -5.34 3.59 -5.49
N ILE A 51 -5.55 4.90 -5.46
CA ILE A 51 -4.81 5.85 -6.27
C ILE A 51 -3.88 6.59 -5.33
N VAL A 52 -2.57 6.50 -5.58
CA VAL A 52 -1.58 7.29 -4.85
C VAL A 52 -1.05 8.38 -5.75
N GLU A 53 -1.40 9.60 -5.41
CA GLU A 53 -0.95 10.80 -6.10
C GLU A 53 0.49 11.14 -5.72
N ASN A 54 1.23 11.74 -6.66
CA ASN A 54 2.63 12.14 -6.46
C ASN A 54 3.50 11.01 -5.87
N ALA A 55 3.30 9.78 -6.35
CA ALA A 55 3.95 8.57 -5.82
C ALA A 55 5.49 8.66 -5.68
N PRO A 56 6.25 9.35 -6.55
CA PRO A 56 7.70 9.54 -6.35
C PRO A 56 8.08 10.30 -5.07
N ARG A 57 7.12 10.99 -4.45
CA ARG A 57 7.29 11.76 -3.22
C ARG A 57 6.79 11.03 -1.97
N LEU A 58 6.31 9.79 -2.11
CA LEU A 58 5.98 8.96 -0.95
C LEU A 58 7.23 8.69 -0.14
N LEU A 59 7.20 9.00 1.16
CA LEU A 59 8.26 8.67 2.11
C LEU A 59 9.66 9.05 1.58
N PRO A 60 9.88 10.34 1.20
CA PRO A 60 11.06 10.74 0.44
C PRO A 60 12.36 10.58 1.23
N ASP A 61 12.25 10.56 2.56
CA ASP A 61 13.37 10.46 3.49
C ASP A 61 13.67 9.00 3.92
N SER A 62 12.88 8.02 3.47
CA SER A 62 13.00 6.62 3.89
C SER A 62 12.70 5.62 2.77
N THR A 63 13.73 5.22 2.04
CA THR A 63 13.63 4.16 1.02
C THR A 63 13.19 2.83 1.62
N HIS A 64 13.54 2.55 2.88
CA HIS A 64 13.13 1.31 3.57
C HIS A 64 11.61 1.25 3.76
N ASP A 65 11.03 2.31 4.30
CA ASP A 65 9.58 2.39 4.53
C ASP A 65 8.82 2.46 3.21
N GLN A 66 9.35 3.20 2.23
CA GLN A 66 8.79 3.24 0.87
C GLN A 66 8.73 1.83 0.24
N HIS A 67 9.82 1.07 0.33
CA HIS A 67 9.83 -0.32 -0.14
C HIS A 67 8.87 -1.21 0.66
N THR A 68 8.76 -1.00 1.97
CA THR A 68 7.80 -1.72 2.82
C THR A 68 6.37 -1.46 2.37
N LEU A 69 6.00 -0.20 2.11
CA LEU A 69 4.69 0.16 1.58
C LEU A 69 4.44 -0.51 0.22
N PHE A 70 5.39 -0.46 -0.73
CA PHE A 70 5.22 -1.12 -2.03
C PHE A 70 5.04 -2.64 -1.92
N ARG A 71 5.74 -3.28 -0.98
CA ARG A 71 5.56 -4.72 -0.70
C ARG A 71 4.17 -5.03 -0.14
N ILE A 72 3.69 -4.19 0.77
CA ILE A 72 2.34 -4.34 1.34
C ILE A 72 1.27 -4.17 0.26
N LEU A 73 1.38 -3.14 -0.59
CA LEU A 73 0.46 -2.91 -1.70
C LEU A 73 0.48 -4.06 -2.70
N ALA A 74 1.66 -4.56 -3.06
CA ALA A 74 1.79 -5.73 -3.94
C ALA A 74 1.17 -6.99 -3.31
N ARG A 75 1.37 -7.21 -2.00
CA ARG A 75 0.75 -8.32 -1.26
C ARG A 75 -0.78 -8.23 -1.32
N ALA A 76 -1.36 -7.05 -1.09
CA ALA A 76 -2.80 -6.86 -1.20
C ALA A 76 -3.32 -7.18 -2.60
N VAL A 77 -2.68 -6.62 -3.65
CA VAL A 77 -3.03 -6.93 -5.05
C VAL A 77 -3.01 -8.43 -5.33
N HIS A 78 -1.99 -9.15 -4.86
CA HIS A 78 -1.90 -10.60 -5.03
C HIS A 78 -2.94 -11.39 -4.24
N HIS A 79 -3.18 -11.03 -2.98
CA HIS A 79 -4.16 -11.68 -2.12
C HIS A 79 -5.57 -11.61 -2.73
N TRP A 80 -5.98 -10.43 -3.19
CA TRP A 80 -7.30 -10.21 -3.80
C TRP A 80 -7.46 -10.81 -5.21
N ALA A 81 -6.35 -11.03 -5.92
CA ALA A 81 -6.36 -11.71 -7.21
C ALA A 81 -6.47 -13.24 -7.10
N SER A 82 -6.22 -13.81 -5.92
CA SER A 82 -6.21 -15.24 -5.65
C SER A 82 -7.60 -15.73 -5.23
N PRO A 83 -8.27 -16.60 -6.01
CA PRO A 83 -9.59 -17.11 -5.65
C PRO A 83 -9.60 -17.99 -4.40
N LEU A 84 -8.44 -18.56 -4.04
CA LEU A 84 -8.28 -19.44 -2.87
C LEU A 84 -8.27 -18.67 -1.55
N ASP A 85 -7.92 -17.39 -1.60
CA ASP A 85 -7.81 -16.53 -0.43
C ASP A 85 -9.12 -15.77 -0.14
N GLN A 86 -10.15 -15.96 -0.98
CA GLN A 86 -11.44 -15.28 -0.86
C GLN A 86 -12.50 -16.19 -0.21
N PRO A 87 -13.23 -15.72 0.82
CA PRO A 87 -14.13 -16.56 1.62
C PRO A 87 -15.30 -17.19 0.83
N GLU A 88 -15.68 -16.62 -0.32
CA GLU A 88 -16.78 -17.13 -1.15
C GLU A 88 -16.34 -17.50 -2.58
N GLY A 89 -15.03 -17.52 -2.86
CA GLY A 89 -14.49 -17.73 -4.21
C GLY A 89 -14.83 -16.61 -5.22
N LYS A 90 -15.47 -15.52 -4.76
CA LYS A 90 -15.69 -14.31 -5.56
C LYS A 90 -14.37 -13.54 -5.65
N ILE A 91 -13.86 -13.39 -6.86
CA ILE A 91 -12.70 -12.54 -7.12
C ILE A 91 -13.14 -11.09 -7.02
N VAL A 92 -12.60 -10.36 -6.05
CA VAL A 92 -12.79 -8.91 -5.89
C VAL A 92 -11.48 -8.23 -6.27
N PRO A 93 -11.38 -7.56 -7.44
CA PRO A 93 -10.11 -6.99 -7.88
C PRO A 93 -9.67 -5.87 -6.94
N PHE A 94 -8.44 -5.96 -6.44
CA PHE A 94 -7.75 -4.87 -5.75
C PHE A 94 -6.64 -4.34 -6.66
N LYS A 95 -6.72 -3.07 -7.05
CA LYS A 95 -5.77 -2.42 -7.96
C LYS A 95 -5.13 -1.22 -7.27
N VAL A 96 -3.86 -1.00 -7.60
CA VAL A 96 -3.11 0.17 -7.13
C VAL A 96 -2.61 0.93 -8.35
N LEU A 97 -2.90 2.22 -8.41
CA LEU A 97 -2.43 3.15 -9.43
C LEU A 97 -1.51 4.18 -8.78
N LEU A 98 -0.25 4.21 -9.21
CA LEU A 98 0.74 5.17 -8.74
C LEU A 98 0.90 6.27 -9.78
N LEU A 99 0.42 7.48 -9.46
CA LEU A 99 0.47 8.61 -10.37
C LEU A 99 1.82 9.32 -10.26
N CYS A 100 2.41 9.58 -11.42
CA CYS A 100 3.68 10.28 -11.56
C CYS A 100 3.55 11.32 -12.66
N ASN A 101 3.94 12.56 -12.36
CA ASN A 101 3.79 13.69 -13.27
C ASN A 101 4.97 13.86 -14.22
N ARG A 102 6.12 13.24 -13.92
CA ARG A 102 7.37 13.36 -14.70
C ARG A 102 7.88 12.00 -15.14
N GLU A 103 8.20 11.86 -16.41
CA GLU A 103 8.65 10.58 -16.97
C GLU A 103 9.95 10.07 -16.30
N GLU A 104 10.89 10.97 -16.02
CA GLU A 104 12.14 10.66 -15.31
C GLU A 104 11.87 10.07 -13.91
N GLU A 105 10.94 10.66 -13.16
CA GLU A 105 10.54 10.17 -11.83
C GLU A 105 9.81 8.83 -11.96
N ALA A 106 9.04 8.61 -13.03
CA ALA A 106 8.36 7.34 -13.28
C ALA A 106 9.34 6.19 -13.54
N VAL A 107 10.50 6.45 -14.15
CA VAL A 107 11.54 5.44 -14.34
C VAL A 107 12.14 5.00 -13.00
N HIS A 108 12.48 5.96 -12.13
CA HIS A 108 13.01 5.67 -10.80
C HIS A 108 11.97 4.92 -9.95
N LEU A 109 10.73 5.42 -9.93
CA LEU A 109 9.63 4.77 -9.21
C LEU A 109 9.42 3.31 -9.65
N ARG A 110 9.49 3.03 -10.96
CA ARG A 110 9.42 1.64 -11.46
C ARG A 110 10.58 0.79 -10.93
N GLN A 111 11.80 1.32 -10.92
CA GLN A 111 12.96 0.59 -10.39
C GLN A 111 12.80 0.29 -8.90
N ASP A 112 12.30 1.23 -8.11
CA ASP A 112 12.11 1.06 -6.67
C ASP A 112 10.99 0.06 -6.37
N ILE A 113 9.88 0.10 -7.11
CA ILE A 113 8.82 -0.94 -7.04
C ILE A 113 9.41 -2.32 -7.37
N THR A 114 10.16 -2.43 -8.46
CA THR A 114 10.81 -3.69 -8.88
C THR A 114 11.74 -4.22 -7.78
N ARG A 115 12.57 -3.37 -7.18
CA ARG A 115 13.47 -3.74 -6.08
C ARG A 115 12.69 -4.19 -4.84
N ALA A 116 11.67 -3.43 -4.45
CA ALA A 116 10.85 -3.73 -3.28
C ALA A 116 10.15 -5.09 -3.41
N VAL A 117 9.55 -5.37 -4.56
CA VAL A 117 8.74 -6.58 -4.79
C VAL A 117 9.61 -7.81 -5.03
N HIS A 118 10.77 -7.69 -5.69
CA HIS A 118 11.64 -8.85 -5.94
C HIS A 118 12.49 -9.27 -4.75
N ASN A 119 12.90 -8.35 -3.88
CA ASN A 119 13.70 -8.66 -2.69
C ASN A 119 12.89 -9.31 -1.55
N ALA A 120 11.60 -9.61 -1.78
CA ALA A 120 10.70 -10.24 -0.83
C ALA A 120 10.61 -11.78 -0.97
N ARG A 121 11.46 -12.40 -1.82
CA ARG A 121 11.54 -13.85 -2.02
C ARG A 121 12.65 -14.48 -1.21
#